data_AF-A0A081ET80-F1
#
_entry.id   AF-A0A081ET80-F1
#
_cell.length_a   1.000
_cell.length_b   1.000
_cell.length_c   1.000
_cell.angle_alpha   90.00
_cell.angle_beta   90.00
_cell.angle_gamma   90.00
#
_symmetry.space_group_name_H-M   'P 1'
#
loop_
_entity.id
_entity.type
_entity.pdbx_description
1 polymer ?
#
loop_
_entity_poly.entity_id
_entity_poly.type
_entity_poly.pdbx_seq_one_letter_code
_entity_poly.pdbx_strand_id
1 'polypeptide(L)'
;VGSLALPLALLCVGATLQVDPSTIDRGATASVVALKVACMPAIAWGVLALLGVDAATFTAGVVMLGTPTAVSTYVFATELGGDAGFASLNVFVTTVASVASLTLLIELVGPVV
;
A
#
# COMPACT_ATOMS: atom_id res chain seq x y z
N VAL A 1 -7.80 22.75 5.20
CA VAL A 1 -7.47 22.47 3.77
C VAL A 1 -6.69 21.17 3.61
N GLY A 2 -5.65 20.89 4.43
CA GLY A 2 -4.86 19.66 4.31
C GLY A 2 -5.61 18.32 4.51
N SER A 3 -6.68 18.28 5.32
CA SER A 3 -7.48 17.06 5.57
C SER A 3 -8.21 16.51 4.33
N LEU A 4 -8.47 17.37 3.33
CA LEU A 4 -9.11 16.96 2.06
C LEU A 4 -8.08 16.69 0.95
N ALA A 5 -6.81 17.02 1.15
CA ALA A 5 -5.79 16.85 0.12
C ALA A 5 -5.61 15.38 -0.27
N LEU A 6 -5.56 14.48 0.72
CA LEU A 6 -5.41 13.03 0.51
C LEU A 6 -6.64 12.41 -0.17
N PRO A 7 -7.88 12.65 0.33
CA PRO A 7 -9.09 12.17 -0.35
C PRO A 7 -9.23 12.68 -1.79
N LEU A 8 -8.94 13.97 -2.03
CA LEU A 8 -8.99 14.53 -3.38
C LEU A 8 -7.90 13.95 -4.29
N ALA A 9 -6.68 13.76 -3.79
CA ALA A 9 -5.60 13.13 -4.55
C ALA A 9 -5.97 11.70 -4.97
N LEU A 10 -6.53 10.90 -4.06
CA LEU A 10 -7.02 9.56 -4.38
C LEU A 10 -8.15 9.58 -5.40
N LEU A 11 -9.10 10.51 -5.27
CA LEU A 11 -10.18 10.66 -6.24
C LEU A 11 -9.66 11.04 -7.64
N CYS A 12 -8.70 11.96 -7.72
CA CYS A 12 -8.07 12.36 -8.97
C CYS A 12 -7.27 11.22 -9.62
N VAL A 13 -6.45 10.48 -8.85
CA VAL A 13 -5.71 9.32 -9.36
C VAL A 13 -6.65 8.20 -9.79
N GLY A 14 -7.77 8.01 -9.08
CA GLY A 14 -8.82 7.09 -9.49
C GLY A 14 -9.51 7.53 -10.79
N ALA A 15 -9.74 8.83 -10.98
CA ALA A 15 -10.34 9.37 -12.19
C ALA A 15 -9.44 9.26 -13.43
N THR A 16 -8.11 9.21 -13.26
CA THR A 16 -7.16 8.97 -14.36
C THR A 16 -6.96 7.48 -14.67
N LEU A 17 -7.54 6.57 -13.88
CA LEU A 17 -7.41 5.14 -14.07
C LEU A 17 -8.15 4.68 -15.33
N GLN A 18 -7.40 4.26 -16.34
CA GLN A 18 -7.94 3.60 -17.53
C GLN A 18 -7.61 2.12 -17.45
N VAL A 19 -8.62 1.30 -17.13
CA VAL A 19 -8.46 -0.14 -17.01
C VAL A 19 -8.76 -0.77 -18.37
N ASP A 20 -7.73 -0.95 -19.18
CA ASP A 20 -7.80 -1.84 -20.35
C ASP A 20 -7.17 -3.19 -19.98
N PRO A 21 -7.95 -4.28 -19.81
CA PRO A 21 -7.42 -5.57 -19.40
C PRO A 21 -6.35 -6.15 -20.32
N SER A 22 -6.26 -5.67 -21.56
CA SER A 22 -5.29 -6.13 -22.55
C SER A 22 -3.90 -5.49 -22.41
N THR A 23 -3.80 -4.34 -21.76
CA THR A 23 -2.55 -3.60 -21.56
C THR A 23 -1.95 -3.79 -20.16
N ILE A 24 -2.68 -4.47 -19.26
CA ILE A 24 -2.26 -4.69 -17.88
C ILE A 24 -1.28 -5.86 -17.79
N ASP A 25 -0.06 -5.56 -17.33
CA ASP A 25 0.88 -6.59 -16.86
C ASP A 25 0.47 -7.12 -15.49
N ARG A 26 -0.32 -8.20 -15.51
CA ARG A 26 -0.81 -8.87 -14.30
C ARG A 26 0.31 -9.43 -13.44
N GLY A 27 1.43 -9.85 -14.04
CA GLY A 27 2.58 -10.38 -13.31
C GLY A 27 3.26 -9.28 -12.51
N ALA A 28 3.51 -8.15 -13.15
CA ALA A 28 4.07 -6.97 -12.51
C ALA A 28 3.15 -6.44 -11.40
N THR A 29 1.85 -6.27 -11.65
CA THR A 29 0.88 -5.84 -10.62
C THR A 29 0.81 -6.83 -9.45
N ALA A 30 0.73 -8.14 -9.72
CA ALA A 30 0.68 -9.15 -8.66
C ALA A 30 1.95 -9.13 -7.80
N SER A 31 3.13 -8.91 -8.38
CA SER A 31 4.37 -8.80 -7.62
C SER A 31 4.41 -7.58 -6.70
N VAL A 32 3.90 -6.43 -7.16
CA VAL A 32 3.76 -5.22 -6.32
C VAL A 32 2.79 -5.48 -5.18
N VAL A 33 1.65 -6.09 -5.45
CA VAL A 33 0.67 -6.46 -4.42
C VAL A 33 1.29 -7.40 -3.40
N ALA A 34 1.95 -8.49 -3.82
CA ALA A 34 2.58 -9.44 -2.92
C ALA A 34 3.67 -8.78 -2.05
N LEU A 35 4.50 -7.93 -2.66
CA LEU A 35 5.54 -7.19 -1.96
C LEU A 35 4.94 -6.29 -0.86
N LYS A 36 3.92 -5.50 -1.20
CA LYS A 36 3.29 -4.55 -0.28
C LYS A 36 2.45 -5.21 0.80
N VAL A 37 1.64 -6.19 0.42
CA VAL A 37 0.64 -6.82 1.28
C VAL A 37 1.26 -7.87 2.20
N ALA A 38 2.28 -8.59 1.75
CA ALA A 38 2.87 -9.69 2.52
C ALA A 38 4.32 -9.43 2.91
N CYS A 39 5.20 -9.15 1.95
CA CYS A 39 6.64 -9.10 2.23
C CYS A 39 7.02 -7.94 3.17
N MET A 40 6.56 -6.72 2.91
CA MET A 40 6.87 -5.56 3.74
C MET A 40 6.41 -5.72 5.20
N PRO A 41 5.14 -6.07 5.50
CA PRO A 41 4.72 -6.27 6.89
C PRO A 41 5.39 -7.48 7.56
N ALA A 42 5.69 -8.55 6.82
CA ALA A 42 6.43 -9.69 7.37
C ALA A 42 7.87 -9.32 7.77
N ILE A 43 8.56 -8.52 6.94
CA ILE A 43 9.88 -7.98 7.26
C ILE A 43 9.78 -7.05 8.47
N ALA A 44 8.77 -6.17 8.51
CA ALA A 44 8.53 -5.28 9.64
C ALA A 44 8.38 -6.06 10.95
N TRP A 45 7.54 -7.09 10.94
CA TRP A 45 7.31 -7.97 12.08
C TRP A 45 8.61 -8.62 12.53
N GLY A 46 9.35 -9.25 11.63
CA GLY A 46 10.60 -9.93 11.97
C GLY A 46 11.64 -8.99 12.56
N VAL A 47 11.85 -7.82 11.95
CA VAL A 47 12.84 -6.84 12.41
C VAL A 47 12.45 -6.24 13.77
N LEU A 48 11.20 -5.82 13.92
CA LEU A 48 10.74 -5.19 15.18
C LEU A 48 10.69 -6.19 16.33
N ALA A 49 10.35 -7.46 16.06
CA ALA A 49 10.40 -8.53 17.05
C ALA A 49 11.85 -8.79 17.52
N LEU A 50 12.81 -8.82 16.59
CA LEU A 50 14.23 -9.01 16.92
C LEU A 50 14.83 -7.84 17.71
N LEU A 51 14.33 -6.63 17.48
CA LEU A 51 14.75 -5.43 18.21
C LEU A 51 14.13 -5.32 19.61
N GLY A 52 13.12 -6.13 19.93
CA GLY A 52 12.48 -6.14 21.25
C GLY A 52 11.78 -4.82 21.60
N VAL A 53 11.19 -4.14 20.62
CA VAL A 53 10.47 -2.87 20.83
C VAL A 53 9.20 -3.08 21.66
N ASP A 54 8.67 -2.01 22.27
CA ASP A 54 7.41 -2.08 23.00
C ASP A 54 6.22 -2.38 22.07
N ALA A 55 5.10 -2.84 22.66
CA ALA A 55 3.94 -3.30 21.90
C ALA A 55 3.29 -2.21 21.04
N ALA A 56 3.30 -0.95 21.47
CA ALA A 56 2.72 0.14 20.69
C ALA A 56 3.59 0.44 19.47
N THR A 57 4.91 0.51 19.64
CA THR A 57 5.86 0.68 18.54
C THR A 57 5.81 -0.49 17.56
N PHE A 58 5.71 -1.73 18.08
CA PHE A 58 5.56 -2.93 17.26
C PHE A 58 4.30 -2.84 16.39
N THR A 59 3.15 -2.57 17.02
CA THR A 59 1.86 -2.50 16.33
C THR A 59 1.83 -1.40 15.28
N ALA A 60 2.24 -0.19 15.66
CA ALA A 60 2.29 0.94 14.74
C ALA A 60 3.22 0.67 13.55
N GLY A 61 4.42 0.13 13.80
CA GLY A 61 5.41 -0.14 12.76
C GLY A 61 4.95 -1.19 11.75
N VAL A 62 4.41 -2.32 12.21
CA VAL A 62 3.91 -3.38 11.32
C VAL A 62 2.69 -2.90 10.52
N VAL A 63 1.75 -2.19 11.15
CA VAL A 63 0.58 -1.62 10.45
C VAL A 63 1.01 -0.57 9.42
N MET A 64 1.94 0.32 9.76
CA MET A 64 2.47 1.31 8.82
C MET A 64 3.11 0.66 7.59
N LEU A 65 3.90 -0.40 7.77
CA LEU A 65 4.50 -1.13 6.65
C LEU A 65 3.52 -2.02 5.87
N GLY A 66 2.35 -2.33 6.46
CA GLY A 66 1.24 -3.01 5.78
C GLY A 66 0.33 -2.08 4.98
N THR A 67 0.53 -0.76 5.02
CA THR A 67 -0.29 0.20 4.25
C THR A 67 -0.09 0.03 2.74
N PRO A 68 -1.11 0.36 1.92
CA PRO A 68 -1.06 0.21 0.47
C PRO A 68 0.02 1.08 -0.20
N THR A 69 0.11 1.01 -1.53
CA THR A 69 1.02 1.87 -2.29
C THR A 69 0.65 3.34 -2.11
N ALA A 70 1.64 4.19 -1.88
CA ALA A 70 1.43 5.61 -1.66
C ALA A 70 0.95 6.31 -2.95
N VAL A 71 0.04 7.26 -2.81
CA VAL A 71 -0.47 8.07 -3.94
C VAL A 71 0.66 8.86 -4.62
N SER A 72 1.69 9.25 -3.86
CA SER A 72 2.87 9.95 -4.40
C SER A 72 3.64 9.12 -5.43
N THR A 73 3.51 7.78 -5.43
CA THR A 73 4.12 6.94 -6.47
C THR A 73 3.61 7.29 -7.87
N TYR A 74 2.33 7.66 -8.01
CA TYR A 74 1.79 8.15 -9.29
C TYR A 74 2.44 9.47 -9.72
N VAL A 75 2.59 10.41 -8.78
CA VAL A 75 3.23 11.71 -9.04
C VAL A 75 4.69 11.49 -9.46
N PHE A 76 5.45 10.70 -8.70
CA PHE A 76 6.85 10.42 -9.05
C PHE A 76 7.01 9.68 -10.37
N ALA A 77 6.13 8.73 -10.69
CA ALA A 77 6.17 8.06 -11.99
C ALA A 77 5.90 9.07 -13.13
N THR A 78 4.94 9.98 -12.95
CA THR A 78 4.63 11.02 -13.95
C THR A 78 5.80 11.99 -14.14
N GLU A 79 6.38 12.48 -13.04
CA GLU A 79 7.43 13.51 -13.08
C GLU A 79 8.81 12.95 -13.50
N LEU A 80 9.10 11.67 -13.23
CA LEU A 80 10.38 11.04 -13.54
C LEU A 80 10.38 10.25 -14.85
N GLY A 81 9.33 10.36 -15.67
CA GLY A 81 9.22 9.66 -16.96
C GLY A 81 9.00 8.14 -16.82
N GLY A 82 8.45 7.70 -15.69
CA GLY A 82 8.01 6.33 -15.47
C GLY A 82 6.60 6.07 -16.00
N ASP A 83 6.08 4.86 -15.72
CA ASP A 83 4.74 4.46 -16.13
C ASP A 83 3.68 4.92 -15.11
N ALA A 84 3.06 6.06 -15.40
CA ALA A 84 2.00 6.64 -14.59
C ALA A 84 0.73 5.77 -14.55
N GLY A 85 0.43 5.04 -15.63
CA GLY A 85 -0.73 4.14 -15.71
C GLY A 85 -0.55 2.91 -14.82
N PHE A 86 0.63 2.29 -14.87
CA PHE A 86 1.00 1.20 -13.97
C PHE A 86 1.02 1.64 -12.51
N ALA A 87 1.51 2.85 -12.23
CA ALA A 87 1.51 3.42 -10.89
C ALA A 87 0.10 3.67 -10.35
N SER A 88 -0.79 4.31 -11.13
CA SER A 88 -2.19 4.55 -10.71
C SER A 88 -2.95 3.23 -10.50
N LEU A 89 -2.74 2.26 -11.39
CA LEU A 89 -3.33 0.91 -11.27
C LEU A 89 -2.88 0.23 -9.98
N ASN A 90 -1.59 0.23 -9.67
CA ASN A 90 -1.10 -0.40 -8.43
C ASN A 90 -1.56 0.35 -7.18
N VAL A 91 -1.65 1.67 -7.19
CA VAL A 91 -2.26 2.43 -6.09
C VAL A 91 -3.69 1.95 -5.86
N PHE A 92 -4.49 1.84 -6.92
CA PHE A 92 -5.87 1.35 -6.83
C PHE A 92 -5.95 -0.10 -6.31
N VAL A 93 -5.27 -1.03 -6.98
CA VAL A 93 -5.34 -2.47 -6.66
C VAL A 93 -4.82 -2.74 -5.25
N THR A 94 -3.69 -2.14 -4.85
CA THR A 94 -3.18 -2.32 -3.49
C THR A 94 -4.07 -1.67 -2.44
N THR A 95 -4.74 -0.56 -2.74
CA THR A 95 -5.72 0.06 -1.83
C THR A 95 -6.91 -0.87 -1.59
N VAL A 96 -7.49 -1.44 -2.65
CA VAL A 96 -8.59 -2.41 -2.52
C VAL A 96 -8.14 -3.66 -1.77
N ALA A 97 -6.98 -4.23 -2.13
CA ALA A 97 -6.41 -5.39 -1.44
C ALA A 97 -6.13 -5.09 0.04
N SER A 98 -5.74 -3.85 0.37
CA SER A 98 -5.41 -3.46 1.74
C SER A 98 -6.60 -3.52 2.70
N VAL A 99 -7.84 -3.42 2.19
CA VAL A 99 -9.04 -3.56 3.02
C VAL A 99 -9.05 -4.92 3.72
N ALA A 100 -8.80 -6.00 2.98
CA ALA A 100 -8.72 -7.33 3.56
C ALA A 100 -7.42 -7.56 4.34
N SER A 101 -6.29 -7.11 3.81
CA SER A 101 -4.99 -7.40 4.44
C SER A 101 -4.75 -6.65 5.72
N LEU A 102 -5.16 -5.38 5.82
CA LEU A 102 -5.02 -4.59 7.04
C LEU A 102 -5.96 -5.09 8.14
N THR A 103 -7.18 -5.53 7.80
CA THR A 103 -8.06 -6.18 8.78
C THR A 103 -7.40 -7.41 9.40
N LEU A 104 -6.88 -8.33 8.58
CA LEU A 104 -6.17 -9.51 9.06
C LEU A 104 -4.90 -9.16 9.86
N LEU A 105 -4.13 -8.18 9.39
CA LEU A 105 -2.89 -7.78 10.04
C LEU A 105 -3.15 -7.13 11.40
N ILE A 106 -4.19 -6.30 11.51
CA ILE A 106 -4.58 -5.69 12.79
C ILE A 106 -5.08 -6.76 13.77
N GLU A 107 -5.85 -7.75 13.32
CA GLU A 107 -6.26 -8.87 14.18
C GLU A 107 -5.06 -9.71 14.66
N LEU A 108 -4.02 -9.84 13.84
CA LEU A 108 -2.83 -10.63 14.16
C LEU A 108 -1.85 -9.89 15.09
N VAL A 109 -1.62 -8.60 14.84
CA VAL A 109 -0.64 -7.78 15.58
C VAL A 109 -1.27 -7.11 16.80
N GLY A 110 -2.54 -6.71 16.69
CA GLY A 110 -3.22 -5.93 17.72
C GLY A 110 -3.27 -6.71 19.02
N PRO A 111 -2.99 -6.08 20.17
CA PRO A 111 -3.32 -6.70 21.45
C PRO A 111 -4.82 -7.01 21.42
N VAL A 112 -5.19 -8.28 21.56
CA VAL A 112 -6.57 -8.70 21.75
C VAL A 112 -7.09 -7.86 22.93
N VAL A 113 -8.00 -6.94 22.64
CA VAL A 113 -8.54 -5.99 23.63
C VAL A 113 -9.17 -6.76 24.78
#